data_AF-A0A116NTE2-F1
#
_entry.id   AF-A0A116NTE2-F1
#
_cell.length_a   1.000
_cell.length_b   1.000
_cell.length_c   1.000
_cell.angle_alpha   90.00
_cell.angle_beta   90.00
_cell.angle_gamma   90.00
#
_symmetry.space_group_name_H-M   'P 1'
#
loop_
_entity.id
_entity.type
_entity.pdbx_description
1 polymer ?
#
loop_
_entity_poly.entity_id
_entity_poly.type
_entity_poly.pdbx_seq_one_letter_code
_entity_poly.pdbx_strand_id
1 'polypeptide(L)'
;MLWYVRKGQSVTLFDVTDEYGRFAGKVKQYYSSSELTENVVEELKMRVLHARKQKEQLNEFVIISDLPAFMTVDGMSDNDFALLYEEGQRVGLHLIVVANKTYMSLSSGIQRLIKQKLDTVLIAMKMSNQSVVARSEVGREAELAIDEVYLHYQDQQIKLKITKEIE
;
A
#
# COMPACT_ATOMS: atom_id res chain seq x y z
N MET A 1 4.30 17.44 3.45
CA MET A 1 4.65 17.30 2.01
C MET A 1 3.35 17.07 1.26
N LEU A 2 2.83 18.08 0.57
CA LEU A 2 1.60 17.96 -0.22
C LEU A 2 1.92 17.16 -1.48
N TRP A 3 1.35 15.97 -1.61
CA TRP A 3 1.49 15.13 -2.79
C TRP A 3 0.75 15.81 -3.95
N TYR A 4 1.48 16.58 -4.78
CA TYR A 4 0.97 17.03 -6.06
C TYR A 4 1.03 15.85 -7.04
N VAL A 5 -0.13 15.26 -7.32
CA VAL A 5 -0.31 14.35 -8.46
C VAL A 5 0.06 15.15 -9.72
N ARG A 6 1.12 14.75 -10.42
CA ARG A 6 1.55 15.45 -11.63
C ARG A 6 0.47 15.32 -12.71
N LYS A 7 0.40 16.28 -13.64
CA LYS A 7 -0.49 16.21 -14.80
C LYS A 7 -0.23 14.88 -15.54
N GLY A 8 -1.24 14.00 -15.60
CA GLY A 8 -1.14 12.66 -16.20
C GLY A 8 -1.00 11.50 -15.21
N GLN A 9 -0.89 11.76 -13.90
CA GLN A 9 -0.98 10.73 -12.87
C GLN A 9 -2.40 10.61 -12.33
N SER A 10 -2.82 9.41 -11.91
CA SER A 10 -4.10 9.20 -11.25
C SER A 10 -3.98 8.43 -9.95
N VAL A 11 -4.97 8.61 -9.08
CA VAL A 11 -5.09 7.88 -7.82
C VAL A 11 -6.39 7.08 -7.83
N THR A 12 -6.29 5.81 -7.47
CA THR A 12 -7.41 4.90 -7.24
C THR A 12 -7.37 4.48 -5.77
N LEU A 13 -8.49 4.57 -5.07
CA LEU A 13 -8.62 4.19 -3.66
C LEU A 13 -9.57 3.00 -3.52
N PHE A 14 -9.05 1.90 -3.02
CA PHE A 14 -9.81 0.76 -2.53
C PHE A 14 -10.02 0.95 -1.03
N ASP A 15 -11.17 1.53 -0.67
CA ASP A 15 -11.61 1.74 0.70
C ASP A 15 -12.37 0.51 1.21
N VAL A 16 -11.62 -0.54 1.54
CA VAL A 16 -12.20 -1.83 1.93
C VAL A 16 -12.83 -1.83 3.32
N THR A 17 -12.65 -0.76 4.09
CA THR A 17 -13.20 -0.59 5.45
C THR A 17 -14.31 0.46 5.53
N ASP A 18 -14.59 1.17 4.44
CA ASP A 18 -15.52 2.32 4.37
C ASP A 18 -15.19 3.48 5.32
N GLU A 19 -13.94 3.58 5.80
CA GLU A 19 -13.49 4.62 6.72
C GLU A 19 -12.99 5.89 6.00
N TYR A 20 -12.82 5.82 4.68
CA TYR A 20 -12.18 6.82 3.84
C TYR A 20 -13.10 7.42 2.77
N GLY A 21 -14.42 7.23 2.88
CA GLY A 21 -15.42 7.78 1.95
C GLY A 21 -15.34 9.30 1.71
N ARG A 22 -14.81 10.07 2.66
CA ARG A 22 -14.52 11.51 2.49
C ARG A 22 -13.53 11.83 1.36
N PHE A 23 -12.81 10.84 0.83
CA PHE A 23 -11.87 10.97 -0.27
C PHE A 23 -12.46 10.60 -1.64
N ALA A 24 -13.71 10.11 -1.72
CA ALA A 24 -14.31 9.64 -2.97
C ALA A 24 -14.27 10.70 -4.10
N GLY A 25 -14.53 11.97 -3.77
CA GLY A 25 -14.45 13.08 -4.73
C GLY A 25 -13.05 13.67 -4.95
N LYS A 26 -12.02 13.13 -4.30
CA LYS A 26 -10.63 13.62 -4.33
C LYS A 26 -9.69 12.69 -5.13
N VAL A 27 -10.16 11.51 -5.50
CA VAL A 27 -9.42 10.51 -6.28
C VAL A 27 -10.10 10.29 -7.63
N LYS A 28 -9.40 9.70 -8.60
CA LYS A 28 -9.97 9.43 -9.93
C LYS A 28 -10.98 8.29 -9.88
N GLN A 29 -10.66 7.24 -9.13
CA GLN A 29 -11.53 6.10 -8.89
C GLN A 29 -11.56 5.81 -7.39
N TYR A 30 -12.75 5.58 -6.88
CA TYR A 30 -13.01 5.20 -5.50
C TYR A 30 -13.88 3.96 -5.52
N TYR A 31 -13.54 2.98 -4.70
CA TYR A 31 -14.33 1.78 -4.50
C TYR A 31 -14.52 1.58 -2.99
N SER A 32 -15.77 1.68 -2.54
CA SER A 32 -16.18 1.24 -1.20
C SER A 32 -16.04 -0.27 -1.05
N SER A 33 -16.17 -0.78 0.18
CA SER A 33 -16.19 -2.21 0.46
C SER A 33 -17.26 -2.95 -0.37
N SER A 34 -18.42 -2.32 -0.56
CA SER A 34 -19.55 -2.88 -1.32
C SER A 34 -19.38 -2.86 -2.84
N GLU A 35 -18.54 -1.97 -3.36
CA GLU A 35 -18.24 -1.83 -4.78
C GLU A 35 -17.06 -2.69 -5.21
N LEU A 36 -16.24 -3.14 -4.25
CA LEU A 36 -15.08 -3.96 -4.50
C LEU A 36 -15.46 -5.42 -4.77
N THR A 37 -15.75 -5.70 -6.03
CA THR A 37 -16.16 -7.01 -6.53
C THR A 37 -15.03 -7.71 -7.29
N GLU A 38 -15.20 -9.01 -7.56
CA GLU A 38 -14.31 -9.79 -8.43
C GLU A 38 -14.07 -9.10 -9.78
N ASN A 39 -15.09 -8.51 -10.38
CA ASN A 39 -14.97 -7.81 -11.66
C ASN A 39 -14.01 -6.61 -11.58
N VAL A 40 -14.02 -5.88 -10.47
CA VAL A 40 -13.13 -4.73 -10.26
C VAL A 40 -11.68 -5.19 -10.13
N VAL A 41 -11.46 -6.28 -9.40
CA VAL A 41 -10.14 -6.92 -9.28
C VAL A 41 -9.66 -7.41 -10.65
N GLU A 42 -10.52 -8.09 -11.41
CA GLU A 42 -10.19 -8.61 -12.74
C GLU A 42 -9.87 -7.48 -13.73
N GLU A 43 -10.64 -6.39 -13.71
CA GLU A 43 -10.37 -5.22 -14.55
C GLU A 43 -8.98 -4.63 -14.26
N LEU A 44 -8.61 -4.50 -12.98
CA LEU A 44 -7.29 -4.01 -12.59
C LEU A 44 -6.16 -4.90 -13.12
N LYS A 45 -6.30 -6.22 -12.99
CA LYS A 45 -5.32 -7.20 -13.51
C LYS A 45 -5.21 -7.11 -15.03
N MET A 46 -6.34 -7.07 -15.73
CA MET A 46 -6.38 -6.98 -17.19
C MET A 46 -5.77 -5.67 -17.69
N ARG A 47 -5.96 -4.55 -16.99
CA ARG A 47 -5.29 -3.27 -17.29
C ARG A 47 -3.77 -3.39 -17.19
N VAL A 48 -3.24 -4.00 -16.13
CA VAL A 48 -1.78 -4.22 -15.98
C VAL A 48 -1.24 -5.10 -17.11
N LEU A 49 -1.90 -6.23 -17.39
CA LEU A 49 -1.50 -7.15 -18.45
C LEU A 49 -1.54 -6.51 -19.84
N HIS A 50 -2.58 -5.72 -20.12
CA HIS A 50 -2.72 -5.01 -21.38
C HIS A 50 -1.59 -3.98 -21.55
N ALA A 51 -1.37 -3.12 -20.55
CA ALA A 51 -0.30 -2.13 -20.57
C ALA A 51 1.07 -2.79 -20.76
N ARG A 52 1.30 -3.94 -20.10
CA ARG A 52 2.53 -4.71 -20.24
C ARG A 52 2.74 -5.21 -21.68
N LYS A 53 1.68 -5.73 -22.30
CA LYS A 53 1.69 -6.21 -23.69
C LYS A 53 1.92 -5.08 -24.69
N GLN A 54 1.31 -3.92 -24.47
CA GLN A 54 1.42 -2.75 -25.36
C GLN A 54 2.65 -1.87 -25.06
N LYS A 55 3.41 -2.17 -23.99
CA LYS A 55 4.52 -1.34 -23.48
C LYS A 55 4.07 0.09 -23.13
N GLU A 56 2.87 0.20 -22.57
CA GLU A 56 2.27 1.46 -22.12
C GLU A 56 2.58 1.75 -20.64
N GLN A 57 2.36 3.00 -20.24
CA GLN A 57 2.51 3.45 -18.85
C GLN A 57 1.16 3.93 -18.31
N LEU A 58 0.73 3.35 -17.19
CA LEU A 58 -0.52 3.66 -16.51
C LEU A 58 -0.42 4.94 -15.67
N ASN A 59 0.76 5.26 -15.12
CA ASN A 59 1.01 6.42 -14.26
C ASN A 59 -0.02 6.53 -13.11
N GLU A 60 -0.25 5.44 -12.40
CA GLU A 60 -1.34 5.32 -11.44
C GLU A 60 -0.81 4.94 -10.05
N PHE A 61 -1.38 5.53 -9.02
CA PHE A 61 -1.23 5.08 -7.65
C PHE A 61 -2.51 4.39 -7.21
N VAL A 62 -2.37 3.17 -6.70
CA VAL A 62 -3.48 2.39 -6.16
C VAL A 62 -3.26 2.28 -4.66
N ILE A 63 -4.18 2.85 -3.88
CA ILE A 63 -4.16 2.82 -2.43
C ILE A 63 -5.13 1.73 -1.97
N ILE A 64 -4.64 0.80 -1.15
CA ILE A 64 -5.43 -0.26 -0.52
C ILE A 64 -5.45 0.01 0.99
N SER A 65 -6.63 0.38 1.53
CA SER A 65 -6.75 0.84 2.92
C SER A 65 -6.59 -0.25 3.97
N ASP A 66 -6.81 -1.52 3.61
CA ASP A 66 -6.48 -2.68 4.43
C ASP A 66 -6.16 -3.88 3.53
N LEU A 67 -4.89 -4.24 3.44
CA LEU A 67 -4.42 -5.36 2.63
C LEU A 67 -5.04 -6.71 3.06
N PRO A 68 -5.09 -7.09 4.35
CA PRO A 68 -5.77 -8.30 4.77
C PRO A 68 -7.20 -8.43 4.22
N ALA A 69 -8.02 -7.39 4.36
CA ALA A 69 -9.40 -7.40 3.88
C ALA A 69 -9.48 -7.41 2.35
N PHE A 70 -8.62 -6.67 1.67
CA PHE A 70 -8.54 -6.68 0.20
C PHE A 70 -8.23 -8.07 -0.36
N MET A 71 -7.40 -8.85 0.33
CA MET A 71 -7.08 -10.23 -0.06
C MET A 71 -8.21 -11.23 0.17
N THR A 72 -9.32 -10.82 0.81
CA THR A 72 -10.52 -11.67 0.97
C THR A 72 -11.57 -11.44 -0.12
N VAL A 73 -11.34 -10.47 -1.02
CA VAL A 73 -12.24 -10.20 -2.15
C VAL A 73 -12.19 -11.36 -3.14
N ASP A 74 -13.37 -11.79 -3.60
CA ASP A 74 -13.47 -12.84 -4.61
C ASP A 74 -12.63 -12.51 -5.85
N GLY A 75 -11.92 -13.50 -6.40
CA GLY A 75 -11.02 -13.32 -7.54
C GLY A 75 -9.65 -12.71 -7.22
N MET A 76 -9.35 -12.41 -5.94
CA MET A 76 -8.02 -12.06 -5.47
C MET A 76 -7.32 -13.26 -4.84
N SER A 77 -6.29 -13.78 -5.50
CA SER A 77 -5.36 -14.77 -4.94
C SER A 77 -3.97 -14.18 -4.66
N ASP A 78 -3.11 -14.93 -3.96
CA ASP A 78 -1.70 -14.57 -3.78
C ASP A 78 -0.98 -14.31 -5.11
N ASN A 79 -1.29 -15.09 -6.16
CA ASN A 79 -0.70 -14.92 -7.49
C ASN A 79 -1.22 -13.67 -8.20
N ASP A 80 -2.50 -13.36 -8.02
CA ASP A 80 -3.11 -12.15 -8.57
C ASP A 80 -2.48 -10.90 -7.93
N PHE A 81 -2.34 -10.88 -6.61
CA PHE A 81 -1.66 -9.79 -5.92
C PHE A 81 -0.19 -9.68 -6.35
N ALA A 82 0.52 -10.81 -6.46
CA ALA A 82 1.91 -10.82 -6.93
C ALA A 82 2.05 -10.22 -8.34
N LEU A 83 1.12 -10.53 -9.25
CA LEU A 83 1.06 -9.91 -10.58
C LEU A 83 0.90 -8.40 -10.50
N LEU A 84 -0.04 -7.91 -9.70
CA LEU A 84 -0.26 -6.48 -9.51
C LEU A 84 0.96 -5.79 -8.90
N TYR A 85 1.56 -6.41 -7.89
CA TYR A 85 2.72 -5.88 -7.17
C TYR A 85 3.95 -5.79 -8.08
N GLU A 86 4.24 -6.84 -8.84
CA GLU A 86 5.48 -6.94 -9.63
C GLU A 86 5.36 -6.36 -11.04
N GLU A 87 4.31 -6.74 -11.78
CA GLU A 87 4.13 -6.27 -13.16
C GLU A 87 3.50 -4.89 -13.18
N GLY A 88 2.66 -4.53 -12.21
CA GLY A 88 2.10 -3.19 -12.09
C GLY A 88 3.17 -2.11 -12.03
N GLN A 89 4.20 -2.30 -11.19
CA GLN A 89 5.31 -1.35 -11.08
C GLN A 89 6.04 -1.14 -12.41
N ARG A 90 6.18 -2.19 -13.23
CA ARG A 90 6.86 -2.11 -14.54
C ARG A 90 6.08 -1.31 -15.58
N VAL A 91 4.78 -1.14 -15.38
CA VAL A 91 3.89 -0.35 -16.25
C VAL A 91 3.43 0.95 -15.58
N GLY A 92 4.12 1.39 -14.52
CA GLY A 92 3.83 2.66 -13.85
C GLY A 92 2.56 2.65 -13.00
N LEU A 93 2.09 1.48 -12.57
CA LEU A 93 1.10 1.33 -11.50
C LEU A 93 1.82 1.04 -10.18
N HIS A 94 1.64 1.91 -9.19
CA HIS A 94 2.32 1.85 -7.91
C HIS A 94 1.33 1.56 -6.79
N LEU A 95 1.55 0.46 -6.06
CA LEU A 95 0.71 0.10 -4.91
C LEU A 95 1.17 0.83 -3.65
N ILE A 96 0.21 1.36 -2.89
CA ILE A 96 0.38 1.86 -1.53
C ILE A 96 -0.57 1.04 -0.66
N VAL A 97 -0.02 0.19 0.21
CA VAL A 97 -0.79 -0.76 1.00
C VAL A 97 -0.68 -0.47 2.49
N VAL A 98 -1.80 -0.56 3.19
CA VAL A 98 -1.85 -0.51 4.65
C VAL A 98 -2.08 -1.92 5.17
N ALA A 99 -1.30 -2.34 6.17
CA ALA A 99 -1.45 -3.66 6.79
C ALA A 99 -1.09 -3.58 8.27
N ASN A 100 -1.83 -4.32 9.09
CA ASN A 100 -1.53 -4.40 10.52
C ASN A 100 -0.33 -5.31 10.81
N LYS A 101 0.30 -5.11 11.98
CA LYS A 101 1.50 -5.88 12.37
C LYS A 101 1.26 -7.38 12.48
N THR A 102 0.07 -7.81 12.86
CA THR A 102 -0.26 -9.23 13.04
C THR A 102 -0.25 -9.93 11.69
N TYR A 103 -0.91 -9.35 10.70
CA TYR A 103 -0.89 -9.84 9.33
C TYR A 103 0.53 -9.88 8.78
N MET A 104 1.25 -8.76 8.90
CA MET A 104 2.63 -8.67 8.43
C MET A 104 3.62 -9.47 9.28
N SER A 105 3.24 -10.10 10.39
CA SER A 105 4.15 -10.96 11.16
C SER A 105 4.39 -12.31 10.48
N LEU A 106 3.47 -12.73 9.60
CA LEU A 106 3.56 -13.97 8.85
C LEU A 106 4.76 -13.97 7.88
N SER A 107 5.27 -15.17 7.58
CA SER A 107 6.45 -15.38 6.73
C SER A 107 6.16 -16.26 5.50
N SER A 108 4.89 -16.40 5.15
CA SER A 108 4.39 -17.15 3.99
C SER A 108 3.64 -16.21 3.03
N GLY A 109 3.26 -16.70 1.85
CA GLY A 109 2.37 -15.99 0.91
C GLY A 109 2.85 -14.59 0.52
N ILE A 110 1.89 -13.67 0.36
CA ILE A 110 2.17 -12.29 -0.05
C ILE A 110 2.99 -11.50 0.98
N GLN A 111 2.92 -11.85 2.26
CA GLN A 111 3.66 -11.13 3.31
C GLN A 111 5.17 -11.35 3.13
N ARG A 112 5.57 -12.57 2.76
CA ARG A 112 6.95 -12.88 2.40
C ARG A 112 7.37 -12.10 1.14
N LEU A 113 6.53 -12.08 0.12
CA LEU A 113 6.78 -11.35 -1.12
C LEU A 113 7.03 -9.85 -0.85
N ILE A 114 6.12 -9.21 -0.12
CA ILE A 114 6.22 -7.79 0.23
C ILE A 114 7.51 -7.53 1.02
N LYS A 115 7.80 -8.32 2.06
CA LYS A 115 9.03 -8.18 2.87
C LYS A 115 10.31 -8.31 2.05
N GLN A 116 10.33 -9.20 1.07
CA GLN A 116 11.51 -9.43 0.22
C GLN A 116 11.72 -8.32 -0.82
N LYS A 117 10.68 -7.56 -1.16
CA LYS A 117 10.69 -6.60 -2.25
C LYS A 117 10.38 -5.16 -1.84
N LEU A 118 10.10 -4.91 -0.57
CA LEU A 118 9.86 -3.55 -0.10
C LEU A 118 11.20 -2.81 -0.05
N ASP A 119 11.23 -1.64 -0.67
CA ASP A 119 12.33 -0.67 -0.52
C ASP A 119 11.97 0.44 0.47
N THR A 120 10.67 0.62 0.74
CA THR A 120 10.13 1.74 1.51
C THR A 120 8.95 1.28 2.37
N VAL A 121 8.94 1.63 3.65
CA VAL A 121 7.79 1.42 4.53
C VAL A 121 7.69 2.51 5.59
N LEU A 122 6.46 2.89 5.94
CA LEU A 122 6.14 3.72 7.10
C LEU A 122 5.63 2.84 8.24
N ILE A 123 6.22 2.99 9.42
CA ILE A 123 5.91 2.19 10.61
C ILE A 123 5.42 3.12 11.71
N ALA A 124 4.12 3.05 11.99
CA ALA A 124 3.44 3.84 13.03
C ALA A 124 3.44 3.14 14.40
N MET A 125 4.56 2.50 14.75
CA MET A 125 4.80 1.88 16.05
C MET A 125 6.30 1.79 16.32
N LYS A 126 6.68 1.42 17.54
CA LYS A 126 8.06 1.09 17.87
C LYS A 126 8.66 0.08 16.89
N MET A 127 9.90 0.31 16.47
CA MET A 127 10.65 -0.64 15.65
C MET A 127 10.81 -2.00 16.35
N SER A 128 10.83 -2.03 17.69
CA SER A 128 10.82 -3.26 18.47
C SER A 128 9.51 -4.06 18.40
N ASN A 129 8.40 -3.46 17.94
CA ASN A 129 7.06 -4.04 17.97
C ASN A 129 6.59 -4.60 16.62
N GLN A 130 7.47 -4.58 15.61
CA GLN A 130 7.19 -5.04 14.25
C GLN A 130 8.28 -5.99 13.75
N SER A 131 7.96 -6.79 12.73
CA SER A 131 8.88 -7.75 12.10
C SER A 131 8.92 -7.63 10.57
N VAL A 132 8.54 -6.47 10.04
CA VAL A 132 8.57 -6.13 8.62
C VAL A 132 10.00 -5.84 8.18
N VAL A 133 10.73 -5.05 8.95
CA VAL A 133 12.14 -4.69 8.68
C VAL A 133 13.00 -4.88 9.93
N ALA A 134 14.27 -5.23 9.75
CA ALA A 134 15.21 -5.39 10.86
C ALA A 134 15.53 -4.02 11.49
N ARG A 135 15.50 -3.89 12.81
CA ARG A 135 15.84 -2.63 13.51
C ARG A 135 17.32 -2.27 13.36
N SER A 136 17.63 -0.99 13.17
CA SER A 136 19.02 -0.50 13.11
C SER A 136 19.65 -0.30 14.49
N GLU A 137 18.84 -0.05 15.52
CA GLU A 137 19.31 0.22 16.88
C GLU A 137 18.77 -0.80 17.90
N VAL A 138 19.58 -1.09 18.92
CA VAL A 138 19.23 -1.99 20.04
C VAL A 138 19.24 -1.17 21.33
N GLY A 139 18.09 -1.09 22.01
CA GLY A 139 17.98 -0.32 23.25
C GLY A 139 16.54 -0.06 23.66
N ARG A 140 16.36 0.78 24.68
CA ARG A 140 15.04 1.22 25.14
C ARG A 140 14.49 2.24 24.14
N GLU A 141 13.38 1.89 23.49
CA GLU A 141 12.69 2.76 22.55
C GLU A 141 11.55 3.52 23.27
N ALA A 142 11.46 4.83 23.06
CA ALA A 142 10.36 5.64 23.56
C ALA A 142 9.05 5.33 22.80
N GLU A 143 7.90 5.56 23.43
CA GLU A 143 6.63 5.51 22.68
C GLU A 143 6.61 6.61 21.61
N LEU A 144 5.99 6.31 20.48
CA LEU A 144 5.76 7.28 19.42
C LEU A 144 4.58 8.18 19.82
N ALA A 145 4.71 9.48 19.58
CA ALA A 145 3.54 10.35 19.57
C ALA A 145 2.61 10.00 18.39
N ILE A 146 1.36 10.43 18.45
CA ILE A 146 0.33 10.11 17.43
C ILE A 146 0.71 10.58 16.02
N ASP A 147 1.59 11.56 15.91
CA ASP A 147 2.08 12.13 14.66
C ASP A 147 3.53 11.75 14.38
N GLU A 148 4.07 10.72 15.02
CA GLU A 148 5.41 10.21 14.78
C GLU A 148 5.36 8.82 14.15
N VAL A 149 6.23 8.60 13.17
CA VAL A 149 6.40 7.32 12.47
C VAL A 149 7.88 7.07 12.20
N TYR A 150 8.26 5.83 11.92
CA TYR A 150 9.55 5.52 11.30
C TYR A 150 9.38 5.36 9.79
N LEU A 151 10.19 6.06 9.01
CA LEU A 151 10.43 5.74 7.61
C LEU A 151 11.62 4.79 7.54
N HIS A 152 11.39 3.63 6.95
CA HIS A 152 12.46 2.78 6.47
C HIS A 152 12.61 2.99 4.95
N TYR A 153 13.81 3.33 4.51
CA TYR A 153 14.16 3.51 3.10
C TYR A 153 15.62 3.14 2.88
N GLN A 154 15.91 2.22 1.95
CA GLN A 154 17.27 1.79 1.60
C GLN A 154 18.14 1.47 2.83
N ASP A 155 17.65 0.60 3.71
CA ASP A 155 18.30 0.20 4.96
C ASP A 155 18.49 1.29 6.03
N GLN A 156 18.01 2.51 5.78
CA GLN A 156 18.01 3.58 6.78
C GLN A 156 16.67 3.63 7.52
N GLN A 157 16.73 3.95 8.81
CA GLN A 157 15.56 4.17 9.66
C GLN A 157 15.58 5.59 10.19
N ILE A 158 14.56 6.36 9.80
CA ILE A 158 14.46 7.78 10.13
C ILE A 158 13.15 7.99 10.87
N LYS A 159 13.21 8.51 12.09
CA LYS A 159 12.01 8.96 12.80
C LYS A 159 11.51 10.25 12.17
N LEU A 160 10.26 10.26 11.73
CA LEU A 160 9.61 11.39 11.10
C LEU A 160 8.41 11.86 11.92
N LYS A 161 8.12 13.17 11.81
CA LYS A 161 6.87 13.76 12.27
C LYS A 161 5.96 13.98 11.06
N ILE A 162 4.80 13.34 11.03
CA ILE A 162 3.80 13.48 9.98
C ILE A 162 2.89 14.67 10.25
N THR A 163 2.37 15.27 9.19
CA THR A 163 1.40 16.36 9.30
C THR A 163 0.06 15.81 9.78
N LYS A 164 -0.48 16.41 10.84
CA LYS A 164 -1.88 16.21 11.23
C LYS A 164 -2.76 17.12 10.36
N GLU A 165 -3.86 16.59 9.83
CA GLU A 165 -4.92 17.43 9.26
C GLU A 165 -5.44 18.31 10.42
N ILE A 166 -5.31 19.63 10.28
CA ILE A 166 -5.91 20.58 11.22
C ILE A 166 -7.37 20.67 10.77
N GLU A 167 -8.27 20.06 11.54
CA GLU A 167 -9.72 20.28 11.41
C GLU A 167 -10.09 21.74 11.66
#